data_AF-A0A962BU32-F1
#
_entry.id   AF-A0A962BU32-F1
#
_cell.length_a   1.000
_cell.length_b   1.000
_cell.length_c   1.000
_cell.angle_alpha   90.00
_cell.angle_beta   90.00
_cell.angle_gamma   90.00
#
_symmetry.space_group_name_H-M   'P 1'
#
loop_
_entity.id
_entity.type
_entity.pdbx_description
1 polymer ?
#
loop_
_entity_poly.entity_id
_entity_poly.type
_entity_poly.pdbx_seq_one_letter_code
_entity_poly.pdbx_strand_id
1 'polypeptide(L)'
;MLVLSLAALICYAAAILLLGGWRPARADSEGMRRMGVVIGLLGATLHLGAHVWTWHRIGGPDIHVIAALSLVGAGMALISSAVAWGRHFQLLGMVVYPIAAISVLAYGLFGIHAPENMSWPVQLHAGLALLAYAMLAVAALLALLLWRQEQALRHHELRTLMHRFPP
;
A
#
# COMPACT_ATOMS: atom_id res chain seq x y z
N MET A 1 -10.22 -13.56 11.55
CA MET A 1 -8.92 -13.45 10.87
C MET A 1 -9.05 -13.80 9.39
N LEU A 2 -9.16 -15.07 8.97
CA LEU A 2 -9.21 -15.45 7.54
C LEU A 2 -10.26 -14.72 6.70
N VAL A 3 -11.49 -14.61 7.20
CA VAL A 3 -12.58 -13.89 6.50
C VAL A 3 -12.22 -12.41 6.26
N LEU A 4 -11.63 -11.75 7.27
CA LEU A 4 -11.20 -10.35 7.16
C LEU A 4 -10.02 -10.21 6.20
N SER A 5 -9.06 -11.14 6.24
CA SER A 5 -7.92 -11.17 5.32
C SER A 5 -8.36 -11.37 3.86
N LEU A 6 -9.32 -12.27 3.60
CA LEU A 6 -9.90 -12.48 2.28
C LEU A 6 -10.69 -11.26 1.80
N ALA A 7 -11.50 -10.66 2.66
CA ALA A 7 -12.23 -9.44 2.33
C ALA A 7 -11.28 -8.28 2.00
N ALA A 8 -10.20 -8.10 2.77
CA ALA A 8 -9.15 -7.13 2.49
C ALA A 8 -8.46 -7.40 1.15
N LEU A 9 -8.11 -8.66 0.87
CA LEU A 9 -7.50 -9.09 -0.39
C LEU A 9 -8.39 -8.76 -1.60
N ILE A 10 -9.70 -9.06 -1.50
CA ILE A 10 -10.69 -8.74 -2.54
C ILE A 10 -10.78 -7.22 -2.74
N CYS A 11 -10.80 -6.44 -1.66
CA CYS A 11 -10.80 -4.98 -1.76
C CYS A 11 -9.53 -4.45 -2.45
N TYR A 12 -8.35 -4.94 -2.09
CA TYR A 12 -7.12 -4.53 -2.76
C TYR A 12 -7.11 -4.92 -4.24
N ALA A 13 -7.56 -6.13 -4.59
CA ALA A 13 -7.68 -6.55 -5.98
C ALA A 13 -8.65 -5.65 -6.77
N ALA A 14 -9.82 -5.34 -6.20
CA ALA A 14 -10.77 -4.41 -6.80
C ALA A 14 -10.18 -3.00 -6.97
N ALA A 15 -9.48 -2.49 -5.95
CA ALA A 15 -8.80 -1.19 -6.00
C ALA A 15 -7.74 -1.15 -7.12
N ILE A 16 -6.97 -2.22 -7.29
CA ILE A 16 -5.99 -2.36 -8.38
C ILE A 16 -6.68 -2.35 -9.74
N LEU A 17 -7.79 -3.07 -9.93
CA LEU A 17 -8.54 -3.09 -11.18
C LEU A 17 -9.15 -1.72 -11.53
N LEU A 18 -9.62 -0.99 -10.50
CA LEU A 18 -10.21 0.34 -10.65
C LEU A 18 -9.17 1.42 -10.96
N LEU A 19 -7.93 1.26 -10.46
CA LEU A 19 -6.81 2.17 -10.72
C LEU A 19 -6.06 1.82 -12.02
N GLY A 20 -5.71 0.55 -12.22
CA GLY A 20 -4.83 0.02 -13.27
C GLY A 20 -5.48 -0.13 -14.64
N GLY A 21 -6.41 0.77 -14.98
CA GLY A 21 -7.31 0.66 -16.12
C GLY A 21 -6.70 0.03 -17.37
N TRP A 22 -7.13 -1.18 -17.70
CA TRP A 22 -7.14 -1.77 -19.05
C TRP A 22 -8.06 -0.97 -19.99
N ARG A 23 -8.10 0.36 -19.87
CA ARG A 23 -9.11 1.21 -20.46
C ARG A 23 -8.48 2.15 -21.47
N PRO A 24 -9.02 2.24 -22.69
CA PRO A 24 -8.55 3.21 -23.67
C PRO A 24 -8.62 4.62 -23.09
N ALA A 25 -7.61 5.43 -23.40
CA ALA A 25 -7.30 6.76 -22.83
C ALA A 25 -8.44 7.81 -22.84
N ARG A 26 -9.62 7.47 -23.36
CA ARG A 26 -10.81 8.35 -23.42
C ARG A 26 -11.79 8.15 -22.25
N ALA A 27 -11.63 7.14 -21.41
CA ALA A 27 -12.49 6.88 -20.25
C ALA A 27 -11.82 7.27 -18.92
N ASP A 28 -11.30 8.50 -18.83
CA ASP A 28 -10.78 9.05 -17.57
C ASP A 28 -11.95 9.51 -16.68
N SER A 29 -12.61 8.57 -16.00
CA SER A 29 -13.64 8.89 -15.03
C SER A 29 -12.99 9.05 -13.65
N GLU A 30 -12.71 10.29 -13.27
CA GLU A 30 -12.26 10.70 -11.92
C GLU A 30 -13.03 9.97 -10.79
N GLY A 31 -14.32 9.69 -11.00
CA GLY A 31 -15.15 8.93 -10.06
C GLY A 31 -14.68 7.49 -9.82
N MET A 32 -14.32 6.75 -10.88
CA MET A 32 -13.82 5.37 -10.76
C MET A 32 -12.49 5.32 -10.00
N ARG A 33 -11.66 6.33 -10.25
CA ARG A 33 -10.36 6.52 -9.62
C ARG A 33 -10.49 6.78 -8.12
N ARG A 34 -11.39 7.70 -7.73
CA ARG A 34 -11.76 7.92 -6.32
C ARG A 34 -12.34 6.66 -5.68
N MET A 35 -13.19 5.94 -6.40
CA MET A 35 -13.75 4.68 -5.92
C MET A 35 -12.67 3.63 -5.66
N GLY A 36 -11.66 3.55 -6.53
CA GLY A 36 -10.47 2.70 -6.30
C GLY A 36 -9.72 3.06 -5.03
N VAL A 37 -9.53 4.35 -4.74
CA VAL A 37 -8.91 4.81 -3.49
C VAL A 37 -9.78 4.47 -2.27
N VAL A 38 -11.09 4.72 -2.33
CA VAL A 38 -12.01 4.40 -1.23
C VAL A 38 -12.05 2.90 -0.95
N ILE A 39 -12.06 2.06 -2.00
CA ILE A 39 -12.01 0.61 -1.86
C ILE A 39 -10.66 0.15 -1.31
N GLY A 40 -9.55 0.79 -1.72
CA GLY A 40 -8.23 0.54 -1.14
C GLY A 40 -8.17 0.88 0.35
N LEU A 41 -8.76 2.00 0.75
CA LEU A 41 -8.90 2.40 2.16
C LEU A 41 -9.74 1.38 2.94
N LEU A 42 -10.86 0.93 2.38
CA LEU A 42 -11.67 -0.13 2.98
C LEU A 42 -10.84 -1.42 3.17
N GLY A 43 -10.09 -1.83 2.14
CA GLY A 43 -9.18 -2.98 2.23
C GLY A 43 -8.17 -2.85 3.36
N ALA A 44 -7.57 -1.67 3.53
CA ALA A 44 -6.63 -1.39 4.60
C ALA A 44 -7.26 -1.41 6.00
N THR A 45 -8.49 -0.90 6.13
CA THR A 45 -9.22 -1.00 7.41
C THR A 45 -9.57 -2.45 7.77
N LEU A 46 -9.97 -3.27 6.79
CA LEU A 46 -10.24 -4.69 7.00
C LEU A 46 -8.96 -5.47 7.34
N HIS A 47 -7.84 -5.10 6.71
CA HIS A 47 -6.52 -5.68 6.97
C HIS A 47 -6.07 -5.40 8.41
N LEU A 48 -6.18 -4.16 8.90
CA LEU A 48 -5.94 -3.85 10.31
C LEU A 48 -6.93 -4.58 11.23
N GLY A 49 -8.20 -4.64 10.85
CA GLY A 49 -9.22 -5.39 11.57
C GLY A 49 -8.87 -6.87 11.74
N ALA A 50 -8.22 -7.49 10.73
CA ALA A 50 -7.74 -8.85 10.82
C ALA A 50 -6.67 -9.02 11.91
N HIS A 51 -5.73 -8.07 12.04
CA HIS A 51 -4.71 -8.05 13.10
C HIS A 51 -5.33 -7.83 14.48
N VAL A 52 -6.18 -6.81 14.64
CA VAL A 52 -6.87 -6.52 15.90
C VAL A 52 -7.69 -7.72 16.39
N TRP A 53 -8.41 -8.37 15.47
CA TRP A 53 -9.15 -9.59 15.79
C TRP A 53 -8.23 -10.71 16.30
N THR A 54 -7.09 -10.93 15.64
CA THR A 54 -6.12 -11.95 16.06
C THR A 54 -5.51 -11.62 17.42
N TRP A 55 -5.09 -10.37 17.63
CA TRP A 55 -4.50 -9.93 18.90
C TRP A 55 -5.45 -10.14 20.08
N HIS A 56 -6.74 -9.86 19.89
CA HIS A 56 -7.76 -10.11 20.90
C HIS A 56 -7.95 -11.61 21.19
N ARG A 57 -7.77 -12.47 20.18
CA ARG A 57 -7.90 -13.93 20.32
C ARG A 57 -6.70 -14.59 20.99
N ILE A 58 -5.50 -14.07 20.75
CA ILE A 58 -4.26 -14.63 21.32
C ILE A 58 -3.83 -13.95 22.62
N GLY A 59 -4.39 -12.77 22.94
CA GLY A 59 -4.11 -12.04 24.18
C GLY A 59 -2.95 -11.04 24.09
N GLY A 60 -2.50 -10.69 22.88
CA GLY A 60 -1.43 -9.71 22.68
C GLY A 60 -1.09 -9.48 21.20
N PRO A 61 -0.25 -8.48 20.90
CA PRO A 61 0.21 -8.23 19.53
C PRO A 61 1.07 -9.38 18.99
N ASP A 62 0.74 -9.88 17.80
CA ASP A 62 1.64 -10.71 17.01
C ASP A 62 2.57 -9.79 16.20
N ILE A 63 3.84 -9.81 16.58
CA ILE A 63 4.93 -9.01 16.00
C ILE A 63 5.97 -9.88 15.31
N HIS A 64 5.66 -11.16 15.05
CA HIS A 64 6.52 -11.96 14.19
C HIS A 64 6.69 -11.30 12.83
N VAL A 65 7.81 -11.60 12.17
CA VAL A 65 8.23 -10.96 10.92
C VAL A 65 7.13 -10.90 9.87
N ILE A 66 6.33 -11.96 9.70
CA ILE A 66 5.22 -11.98 8.74
C ILE A 66 4.09 -11.03 9.16
N ALA A 67 3.70 -11.03 10.43
CA ALA A 67 2.68 -10.13 10.96
C ALA A 67 3.14 -8.67 10.90
N ALA A 68 4.40 -8.41 11.28
CA ALA A 68 5.06 -7.11 11.18
C ALA A 68 5.11 -6.58 9.74
N LEU A 69 5.59 -7.37 8.79
CA LEU A 69 5.59 -6.99 7.35
C LEU A 69 4.18 -6.73 6.83
N SER A 70 3.20 -7.52 7.30
CA SER A 70 1.79 -7.34 6.97
C SER A 70 1.23 -6.02 7.52
N LEU A 71 1.58 -5.64 8.76
CA LEU A 71 1.22 -4.36 9.36
C LEU A 71 1.88 -3.18 8.64
N VAL A 72 3.14 -3.32 8.21
CA VAL A 72 3.80 -2.32 7.36
C VAL A 72 3.04 -2.17 6.04
N GLY A 73 2.66 -3.27 5.39
CA GLY A 73 1.84 -3.25 4.17
C GLY A 73 0.48 -2.56 4.37
N ALA A 74 -0.21 -2.84 5.47
CA ALA A 74 -1.46 -2.17 5.84
C ALA A 74 -1.24 -0.66 6.08
N GLY A 75 -0.18 -0.29 6.80
CA GLY A 75 0.21 1.10 7.06
C GLY A 75 0.52 1.86 5.76
N MET A 76 1.28 1.24 4.85
CA MET A 76 1.55 1.81 3.53
C MET A 76 0.25 2.06 2.77
N ALA A 77 -0.69 1.11 2.78
CA ALA A 77 -1.98 1.26 2.10
C ALA A 77 -2.83 2.39 2.70
N LEU A 78 -2.87 2.53 4.02
CA LEU A 78 -3.57 3.64 4.69
C LEU A 78 -2.96 5.00 4.35
N ILE A 79 -1.65 5.14 4.53
CA ILE A 79 -0.93 6.39 4.25
C ILE A 79 -1.11 6.76 2.78
N SER A 80 -0.93 5.80 1.87
CA SER A 80 -1.07 6.05 0.43
C SER A 80 -2.50 6.43 0.05
N SER A 81 -3.51 5.78 0.64
CA SER A 81 -4.92 6.14 0.40
C SER A 81 -5.24 7.54 0.90
N ALA A 82 -4.71 7.93 2.07
CA ALA A 82 -4.88 9.27 2.64
C ALA A 82 -4.24 10.35 1.77
N VAL A 83 -3.05 10.09 1.22
CA VAL A 83 -2.32 11.03 0.34
C VAL A 83 -2.90 11.05 -1.09
N ALA A 84 -3.50 9.95 -1.55
CA ALA A 84 -4.05 9.80 -2.90
C ALA A 84 -5.30 10.64 -3.21
N TRP A 85 -5.82 11.40 -2.23
CA TRP A 85 -6.82 12.44 -2.49
C TRP A 85 -6.30 13.55 -3.42
N GLY A 86 -4.98 13.74 -3.52
CA GLY A 86 -4.36 14.59 -4.54
C GLY A 86 -4.20 13.89 -5.90
N ARG A 87 -4.50 14.58 -7.02
CA ARG A 87 -4.49 14.03 -8.39
C ARG A 87 -3.15 13.37 -8.82
N HIS A 88 -2.04 13.71 -8.17
CA HIS A 88 -0.67 13.32 -8.54
C HIS A 88 -0.17 12.06 -7.86
N PHE A 89 -0.78 11.62 -6.75
CA PHE A 89 -0.24 10.54 -5.91
C PHE A 89 -0.93 9.19 -6.11
N GLN A 90 -1.83 9.06 -7.07
CA GLN A 90 -2.63 7.86 -7.23
C GLN A 90 -1.88 6.70 -7.91
N LEU A 91 -0.78 7.00 -8.61
CA LEU A 91 0.19 5.98 -9.05
C LEU A 91 0.80 5.22 -7.88
N LEU A 92 0.85 5.84 -6.69
CA LEU A 92 1.33 5.18 -5.49
C LEU A 92 0.44 3.99 -5.11
N GLY A 93 -0.88 4.13 -5.21
CA GLY A 93 -1.85 3.06 -4.94
C GLY A 93 -1.66 1.84 -5.85
N MET A 94 -1.27 2.04 -7.12
CA MET A 94 -1.00 0.95 -8.05
C MET A 94 0.18 0.07 -7.62
N VAL A 95 1.14 0.63 -6.90
CA VAL A 95 2.31 -0.12 -6.40
C VAL A 95 2.05 -0.65 -4.98
N VAL A 96 1.40 0.16 -4.15
CA VAL A 96 1.19 -0.14 -2.73
C VAL A 96 0.09 -1.19 -2.49
N TYR A 97 -1.03 -1.14 -3.21
CA TYR A 97 -2.10 -2.12 -3.00
C TYR A 97 -1.70 -3.56 -3.35
N PRO A 98 -0.91 -3.84 -4.40
CA PRO A 98 -0.35 -5.18 -4.60
C PRO A 98 0.56 -5.64 -3.46
N ILE A 99 1.41 -4.76 -2.92
CA ILE A 99 2.26 -5.08 -1.76
C ILE A 99 1.39 -5.42 -0.55
N ALA A 100 0.36 -4.61 -0.29
CA ALA A 100 -0.58 -4.84 0.80
C ALA A 100 -1.36 -6.15 0.61
N ALA A 101 -1.82 -6.44 -0.61
CA ALA A 101 -2.51 -7.68 -0.97
C ALA A 101 -1.64 -8.93 -0.73
N ILE A 102 -0.38 -8.91 -1.17
CA ILE A 102 0.57 -10.01 -0.94
C ILE A 102 0.82 -10.16 0.56
N SER A 103 0.98 -9.05 1.28
CA SER A 103 1.28 -9.07 2.71
C SER A 103 0.11 -9.56 3.57
N VAL A 104 -1.15 -9.28 3.19
CA VAL A 104 -2.33 -9.80 3.89
C VAL A 104 -2.58 -11.28 3.54
N LEU A 105 -2.27 -11.69 2.31
CA LEU A 105 -2.30 -13.10 1.91
C LEU A 105 -1.27 -13.91 2.69
N ALA A 106 -0.02 -13.44 2.75
CA ALA A 106 1.04 -14.08 3.53
C ALA A 106 0.66 -14.19 5.01
N TYR A 107 0.08 -13.13 5.59
CA TYR A 107 -0.43 -13.17 6.95
C TYR A 107 -1.57 -14.18 7.12
N GLY A 108 -2.52 -14.24 6.18
CA GLY A 108 -3.61 -15.23 6.16
C GLY A 108 -3.12 -16.68 6.14
N LEU A 109 -2.02 -16.95 5.44
CA LEU A 109 -1.48 -18.30 5.27
C LEU A 109 -0.51 -18.73 6.38
N PHE A 110 0.26 -17.79 6.95
CA PHE A 110 1.39 -18.11 7.83
C PHE A 110 1.40 -17.33 9.16
N GLY A 111 0.44 -16.43 9.38
CA GLY A 111 0.52 -15.37 10.40
C GLY A 111 -0.12 -15.69 11.74
N ILE A 112 -0.08 -16.93 12.21
CA ILE A 112 -0.52 -17.25 13.58
C ILE A 112 0.67 -17.83 14.34
N HIS A 113 1.25 -17.00 15.18
CA HIS A 113 2.27 -17.41 16.13
C HIS A 113 1.84 -17.05 17.56
N ALA A 114 2.39 -17.76 18.54
CA ALA A 114 2.09 -17.50 19.94
C ALA A 114 2.59 -16.09 20.31
N PRO A 115 1.81 -15.31 21.09
CA PRO A 115 2.22 -13.98 21.51
C PRO A 115 3.45 -14.09 22.41
N GLU A 116 4.46 -13.27 22.14
CA GLU A 116 5.56 -13.07 23.07
C GLU A 116 5.10 -12.20 24.24
N ASN A 117 5.47 -12.59 25.46
CA ASN A 117 5.21 -11.80 26.66
C ASN A 117 6.07 -10.53 26.66
N MET A 118 5.63 -9.51 25.93
CA MET A 118 6.27 -8.20 25.86
C MET A 118 5.65 -7.22 26.84
N SER A 119 6.50 -6.41 27.48
CA SER A 119 6.04 -5.27 28.27
C SER A 119 5.46 -4.18 27.36
N TRP A 120 4.51 -3.40 27.89
CA TRP A 120 3.83 -2.36 27.13
C TRP A 120 4.75 -1.31 26.48
N PRO A 121 5.92 -0.90 27.05
CA PRO A 121 6.81 0.05 26.38
C PRO A 121 7.44 -0.54 25.12
N VAL A 122 7.76 -1.84 25.14
CA VAL A 122 8.35 -2.54 23.99
C VAL A 122 7.32 -2.66 22.88
N GLN A 123 6.06 -2.97 23.22
CA GLN A 123 4.96 -2.99 22.24
C GLN A 123 4.75 -1.62 21.58
N LEU A 124 4.80 -0.54 22.37
CA LEU A 124 4.68 0.83 21.85
C LEU A 124 5.86 1.19 20.93
N HIS A 125 7.09 0.87 21.34
CA HIS A 125 8.28 1.08 20.51
C HIS A 125 8.19 0.32 19.19
N ALA A 126 7.81 -0.96 19.23
CA ALA A 126 7.61 -1.78 18.03
C ALA A 126 6.51 -1.21 17.13
N GLY A 127 5.38 -0.79 17.70
CA GLY A 127 4.30 -0.14 16.94
C GLY A 127 4.75 1.16 16.25
N LEU A 128 5.49 2.02 16.96
CA LEU A 128 6.07 3.23 16.37
C LEU A 128 7.11 2.91 15.27
N ALA A 129 7.93 1.88 15.48
CA ALA A 129 8.90 1.43 14.48
C ALA A 129 8.20 0.94 13.20
N LEU A 130 7.13 0.15 13.32
CA LEU A 130 6.34 -0.31 12.16
C LEU A 130 5.71 0.87 11.40
N LEU A 131 5.17 1.85 12.12
CA LEU A 131 4.63 3.07 11.51
C LEU A 131 5.72 3.87 10.79
N ALA A 132 6.89 4.02 11.42
CA ALA A 132 8.05 4.67 10.81
C ALA A 132 8.53 3.94 9.55
N TYR A 133 8.58 2.60 9.56
CA TYR A 133 8.93 1.81 8.39
C TYR A 133 7.90 1.95 7.27
N ALA A 134 6.60 1.99 7.58
CA ALA A 134 5.56 2.24 6.57
C ALA A 134 5.72 3.62 5.92
N MET A 135 5.96 4.67 6.73
CA MET A 135 6.22 6.02 6.21
C MET A 135 7.50 6.06 5.37
N LEU A 136 8.58 5.45 5.83
CA LEU A 136 9.85 5.38 5.10
C LEU A 136 9.69 4.64 3.77
N ALA A 137 8.97 3.52 3.76
CA ALA A 137 8.71 2.76 2.54
C ALA A 137 7.88 3.58 1.54
N VAL A 138 6.84 4.27 1.99
CA VAL A 138 6.05 5.18 1.15
C VAL A 138 6.92 6.32 0.61
N ALA A 139 7.73 6.96 1.46
CA ALA A 139 8.65 8.02 1.05
C ALA A 139 9.67 7.53 0.00
N ALA A 140 10.21 6.33 0.19
CA ALA A 140 11.12 5.71 -0.78
C ALA A 140 10.42 5.43 -2.11
N LEU A 141 9.18 4.92 -2.10
CA LEU A 141 8.39 4.73 -3.32
C LEU A 141 8.11 6.06 -4.02
N LEU A 142 7.73 7.11 -3.27
CA LEU A 142 7.54 8.45 -3.82
C LEU A 142 8.82 8.99 -4.46
N ALA A 143 9.97 8.84 -3.79
CA ALA A 143 11.27 9.25 -4.33
C ALA A 143 11.61 8.50 -5.62
N LEU A 144 11.38 7.18 -5.67
CA LEU A 144 11.59 6.38 -6.87
C LEU A 144 10.65 6.77 -8.02
N LEU A 145 9.38 7.05 -7.72
CA LEU A 145 8.41 7.52 -8.71
C LEU A 145 8.79 8.89 -9.25
N LEU A 146 9.18 9.83 -8.39
CA LEU A 146 9.63 11.16 -8.77
C LEU A 146 10.90 11.10 -9.62
N TRP A 147 11.88 10.28 -9.21
CA TRP A 147 13.08 10.04 -10.00
C TRP A 147 12.76 9.50 -11.40
N ARG A 148 11.84 8.53 -11.51
CA ARG A 148 11.39 8.03 -12.82
C ARG A 148 10.68 9.10 -13.66
N GLN A 149 9.86 9.95 -13.05
CA GLN A 149 9.20 11.05 -13.74
C GLN A 149 10.22 12.05 -14.29
N GLU A 150 11.23 12.41 -13.49
CA GLU A 150 12.30 13.31 -13.92
C GLU A 150 13.12 12.71 -15.07
N GLN A 151 13.48 11.43 -14.98
CA GLN A 151 14.21 10.74 -16.05
C GLN A 151 13.41 10.70 -17.35
N ALA A 152 12.11 10.42 -17.29
CA ALA A 152 11.24 10.41 -18.47
C ALA A 152 11.13 11.78 -19.13
N LEU A 153 11.05 12.86 -18.34
CA LEU A 153 11.01 14.24 -18.84
C LEU A 153 12.33 14.61 -19.54
N ARG A 154 13.47 14.36 -18.88
CA ARG A 154 14.80 14.63 -19.45
C ARG A 154 15.02 13.89 -20.78
N HIS A 155 14.62 12.63 -20.88
CA HIS A 155 14.75 11.86 -22.14
C HIS A 155 13.85 12.42 -23.26
N HIS A 156 12.67 12.93 -22.94
CA HIS A 156 11.77 13.52 -23.95
C HIS A 156 12.32 14.84 -24.50
N GLU A 157 12.82 15.73 -23.62
CA GLU A 157 13.43 16.99 -24.02
C GLU A 157 14.67 16.78 -24.89
N LEU A 158 15.53 15.81 -24.55
CA LEU A 158 16.69 15.45 -25.37
C LEU A 158 16.30 14.98 -26.77
N ARG A 159 15.23 14.17 -26.90
CA ARG A 159 14.73 13.71 -28.20
C ARG A 159 14.15 14.86 -29.04
N THR A 160 13.41 15.78 -28.42
CA THR A 160 12.87 16.97 -29.10
C THR A 160 13.97 17.93 -29.53
N LEU A 161 15.04 18.09 -28.74
CA LEU A 161 16.19 18.93 -29.09
C LEU A 161 16.97 18.38 -30.29
N MET A 162 17.17 17.05 -30.35
CA MET A 162 17.82 16.40 -31.51
C MET A 162 17.02 16.59 -32.82
N HIS A 163 15.70 16.65 -32.78
CA HIS A 163 14.87 16.93 -33.97
C HIS A 163 14.90 18.40 -34.43
N ARG A 164 15.52 19.32 -33.66
CA ARG A 164 15.68 20.73 -34.05
C ARG A 164 17.05 21.05 -34.67
N PHE A 165 17.98 20.12 -34.70
CA PHE A 165 19.22 20.29 -35.47
C PHE A 165 18.95 19.93 -36.94
N PRO A 166 19.10 20.88 -37.89
CA PRO A 166 19.04 20.55 -39.30
C PRO A 166 20.18 19.58 -39.68
N PRO A 167 19.98 18.69 -40.67
CA PRO A 167 20.95 17.69 -41.09
C PRO A 167 22.23 18.29 -41.66
#